data_AF-A0A146KEB1-F1
#
_entry.id   AF-A0A146KEB1-F1
#
_cell.length_a   1.000
_cell.length_b   1.000
_cell.length_c   1.000
_cell.angle_alpha   90.00
_cell.angle_beta   90.00
_cell.angle_gamma   90.00
#
_symmetry.space_group_name_H-M   'P 1'
#
loop_
_entity.id
_entity.type
_entity.pdbx_description
1 polymer ?
#
loop_
_entity_poly.entity_id
_entity_poly.type
_entity_poly.pdbx_seq_one_letter_code
_entity_poly.pdbx_strand_id
1 'polypeptide(L)'
;FDFIRITIPQKMKTSYSVFKRTCGFLLPILRQATNNRLEQILGKDQRLNLHEFNQFIAVLLKSGLSQVETWQQYFKQDFMINDESTIPYKLFQQILDHFTFEADKDKIQEAIKKYTKGLMVEATEDRTFRQIMEEVGVVDNTSKQEQENLQGIQNMQVAMTIQFMSVLTKHPKLAYSYHMVLDESMQPYKGTDCGFKVRNPAKPVRFGNIMKMYGFVQGWTLVTDNYYATIKTVNNLNAMGIRYLSTARQLRCNLPRIKKIPKKISKKAPKKPKKLKQIVEAIEHKIAINGSPGYPANGTKKSKEGIGDVRLFVIERDGYWVIEEIPDKYNKKQSQNERNLAKRVYMIVTTQGQIEIIPHTSVNGHKTERSNLLHEYNEHYHAVDIVDQLISKIQVNLKMNNVYDRIYIFLLQICLVNAYQVWAVEMPNTPLSFKDFTIKVCDAMEKADDTGYDNEICRKVEKSTKHCRKIYIQMKKQKPCIECAASNLRDQICRTTNICNRCKAGVCLKCVKDHNKDCTYKYNKQK
;
A
#
# COMPACT_ATOMS: atom_id res chain seq x y z
N PHE A 1 -27.05 -16.10 12.44
CA PHE A 1 -26.49 -15.06 11.54
C PHE A 1 -26.72 -15.51 10.11
N ASP A 2 -27.87 -15.15 9.57
CA ASP A 2 -28.29 -15.62 8.27
C ASP A 2 -27.51 -14.96 7.14
N PHE A 3 -27.08 -15.77 6.19
CA PHE A 3 -26.28 -15.34 5.06
C PHE A 3 -27.09 -14.40 4.16
N ILE A 4 -26.80 -13.10 4.22
CA ILE A 4 -27.10 -12.20 3.10
C ILE A 4 -26.23 -12.67 1.93
N ARG A 5 -26.79 -13.54 1.07
CA ARG A 5 -26.25 -13.81 -0.26
C ARG A 5 -26.38 -12.54 -1.09
N ILE A 6 -25.38 -11.67 -0.99
CA ILE A 6 -25.16 -10.61 -1.98
C ILE A 6 -24.84 -11.32 -3.29
N THR A 7 -25.82 -11.42 -4.19
CA THR A 7 -25.66 -11.96 -5.53
C THR A 7 -24.84 -10.98 -6.37
N ILE A 8 -23.52 -10.93 -6.13
CA ILE A 8 -22.58 -10.19 -6.97
C ILE A 8 -22.72 -10.75 -8.40
N PRO A 9 -23.03 -9.93 -9.42
CA PRO A 9 -23.26 -10.42 -10.77
C PRO A 9 -22.10 -11.27 -11.27
N GLN A 10 -22.40 -12.50 -11.66
CA GLN A 10 -21.44 -13.57 -11.95
C GLN A 10 -20.68 -13.40 -13.28
N LYS A 11 -20.51 -12.16 -13.75
CA LYS A 11 -19.53 -11.84 -14.79
C LYS A 11 -18.15 -12.14 -14.20
N MET A 12 -17.52 -13.21 -14.69
CA MET A 12 -16.27 -13.73 -14.14
C MET A 12 -15.26 -12.59 -13.92
N LYS A 13 -14.87 -12.36 -12.66
CA LYS A 13 -13.79 -11.43 -12.35
C LYS A 13 -12.50 -12.08 -12.87
N THR A 14 -11.98 -11.60 -14.00
CA THR A 14 -10.67 -12.02 -14.50
C THR A 14 -9.57 -11.49 -13.58
N SER A 15 -8.42 -12.15 -13.55
CA SER A 15 -7.19 -11.69 -12.89
C SER A 15 -6.91 -10.21 -13.20
N TYR A 16 -6.97 -9.84 -14.48
CA TYR A 16 -6.80 -8.46 -14.94
C TYR A 16 -7.89 -7.50 -14.44
N SER A 17 -9.15 -7.93 -14.27
CA SER A 17 -10.18 -7.08 -13.64
C SER A 17 -9.90 -6.80 -12.15
N VAL A 18 -9.19 -7.69 -11.46
CA VAL A 18 -8.73 -7.45 -10.10
C VAL A 18 -7.55 -6.48 -10.10
N PHE A 19 -6.58 -6.68 -11.00
CA PHE A 19 -5.47 -5.74 -11.19
C PHE A 19 -5.94 -4.33 -11.53
N LYS A 20 -6.85 -4.16 -12.50
CA LYS A 20 -7.46 -2.85 -12.82
C LYS A 20 -8.13 -2.17 -11.62
N ARG A 21 -8.64 -2.91 -10.62
CA ARG A 21 -9.20 -2.29 -9.41
C ARG A 21 -8.11 -1.74 -8.49
N THR A 22 -6.90 -2.29 -8.48
CA THR A 22 -5.79 -1.78 -7.65
C THR A 22 -4.94 -0.73 -8.36
N CYS A 23 -4.75 -0.81 -9.69
CA CYS A 23 -3.93 0.12 -10.48
C CYS A 23 -4.74 1.08 -11.37
N GLY A 24 -6.07 1.12 -11.26
CA GLY A 24 -6.96 1.70 -12.27
C GLY A 24 -6.82 3.20 -12.54
N PHE A 25 -6.19 3.96 -11.65
CA PHE A 25 -5.84 5.37 -11.88
C PHE A 25 -4.39 5.53 -12.39
N LEU A 26 -3.50 4.60 -12.06
CA LEU A 26 -2.07 4.63 -12.37
C LEU A 26 -1.84 4.41 -13.87
N LEU A 27 -2.44 3.37 -14.46
CA LEU A 27 -2.25 3.05 -15.88
C LEU A 27 -2.65 4.20 -16.84
N PRO A 28 -3.81 4.88 -16.68
CA PRO A 28 -4.14 6.03 -17.52
C PRO A 28 -3.16 7.21 -17.41
N ILE A 29 -2.63 7.47 -16.21
CA ILE A 29 -1.65 8.55 -15.98
C ILE A 29 -0.30 8.19 -16.62
N LEU A 30 0.16 6.95 -16.45
CA LEU A 30 1.38 6.45 -17.11
C LEU A 30 1.25 6.51 -18.64
N ARG A 31 0.12 6.06 -19.22
CA ARG A 31 -0.16 6.17 -20.66
C ARG A 31 -0.09 7.62 -21.13
N GLN A 32 -0.71 8.53 -20.39
CA GLN A 32 -0.72 9.95 -20.76
C GLN A 32 0.66 10.61 -20.68
N ALA A 33 1.42 10.38 -19.60
CA ALA A 33 2.78 10.92 -19.47
C ALA A 33 3.71 10.39 -20.58
N THR A 34 3.65 9.09 -20.86
CA THR A 34 4.39 8.44 -21.96
C THR A 34 4.00 9.05 -23.31
N ASN A 35 2.71 9.18 -23.62
CA ASN A 35 2.25 9.75 -24.88
C ASN A 35 2.65 11.22 -25.05
N ASN A 36 2.55 12.04 -24.01
CA ASN A 36 3.02 13.43 -24.05
C ASN A 36 4.51 13.50 -24.42
N ARG A 37 5.34 12.58 -23.90
CA ARG A 37 6.78 12.53 -24.18
C ARG A 37 7.07 12.05 -25.60
N LEU A 38 6.38 11.00 -26.05
CA LEU A 38 6.48 10.51 -27.43
C LEU A 38 6.11 11.62 -28.44
N GLU A 39 5.06 12.39 -28.17
CA GLU A 39 4.69 13.53 -29.02
C GLU A 39 5.74 14.64 -29.06
N GLN A 40 6.39 14.93 -27.93
CA GLN A 40 7.46 15.94 -27.86
C GLN A 40 8.71 15.55 -28.65
N ILE A 41 9.09 14.26 -28.63
CA ILE A 41 10.34 13.78 -29.23
C ILE A 41 10.14 13.33 -30.68
N LEU A 42 9.06 12.61 -30.97
CA LEU A 42 8.83 11.90 -32.23
C LEU A 42 7.66 12.48 -33.06
N GLY A 43 6.90 13.43 -32.52
CA GLY A 43 5.77 14.07 -33.19
C GLY A 43 4.40 13.43 -32.87
N LYS A 44 3.33 14.14 -33.24
CA LYS A 44 1.94 13.86 -32.81
C LYS A 44 1.39 12.49 -33.18
N ASP A 45 1.93 11.88 -34.23
CA ASP A 45 1.43 10.60 -34.78
C ASP A 45 1.97 9.37 -34.02
N GLN A 46 2.85 9.56 -33.03
CA GLN A 46 3.51 8.49 -32.27
C GLN A 46 2.87 8.24 -30.88
N ARG A 47 1.54 8.42 -30.78
CA ARG A 47 0.78 8.14 -29.55
C ARG A 47 0.44 6.66 -29.42
N LEU A 48 0.66 6.10 -28.24
CA LEU A 48 0.18 4.77 -27.88
C LEU A 48 -1.33 4.77 -27.63
N ASN A 49 -2.03 3.82 -28.25
CA ASN A 49 -3.40 3.47 -27.86
C ASN A 49 -3.41 2.66 -26.54
N LEU A 50 -4.58 2.29 -26.01
CA LEU A 50 -4.63 1.55 -24.74
C LEU A 50 -4.03 0.14 -24.84
N HIS A 51 -4.20 -0.51 -25.99
CA HIS A 51 -3.78 -1.89 -26.23
C HIS A 51 -2.25 -1.98 -26.29
N GLU A 52 -1.60 -1.13 -27.08
CA GLU A 52 -0.14 -0.98 -27.15
C GLU A 52 0.47 -0.69 -25.78
N PHE A 53 -0.15 0.23 -25.02
CA PHE A 53 0.30 0.54 -23.67
C PHE A 53 0.11 -0.65 -22.70
N ASN A 54 -0.97 -1.41 -22.80
CA ASN A 54 -1.16 -2.63 -22.01
C ASN A 54 -0.13 -3.71 -22.36
N GLN A 55 0.16 -3.92 -23.65
CA GLN A 55 1.20 -4.85 -24.11
C GLN A 55 2.59 -4.44 -23.59
N PHE A 56 2.94 -3.15 -23.67
CA PHE A 56 4.19 -2.63 -23.10
C PHE A 56 4.31 -2.95 -21.60
N ILE A 57 3.26 -2.69 -20.82
CA ILE A 57 3.25 -2.97 -19.37
C ILE A 57 3.25 -4.49 -19.09
N ALA A 58 2.59 -5.31 -19.90
CA ALA A 58 2.61 -6.76 -19.78
C ALA A 58 4.01 -7.34 -20.03
N VAL A 59 4.68 -6.92 -21.10
CA VAL A 59 6.08 -7.27 -21.39
C VAL A 59 7.02 -6.80 -20.27
N LEU A 60 6.78 -5.62 -19.70
CA LEU A 60 7.54 -5.09 -18.58
C LEU A 60 7.40 -5.95 -17.31
N LEU A 61 6.21 -6.46 -17.02
CA LEU A 61 5.99 -7.38 -15.89
C LEU A 61 6.51 -8.81 -16.18
N LYS A 62 6.36 -9.31 -17.42
CA LYS A 62 6.91 -10.58 -17.87
C LYS A 62 8.45 -10.59 -17.82
N SER A 63 9.13 -9.48 -18.15
CA SER A 63 10.59 -9.40 -18.05
C SER A 63 11.08 -9.54 -16.61
N GLY A 64 10.34 -8.99 -15.64
CA GLY A 64 10.59 -9.19 -14.20
C GLY A 64 10.39 -10.64 -13.74
N LEU A 65 9.44 -11.39 -14.32
CA LEU A 65 9.28 -12.83 -14.07
C LEU A 65 10.43 -13.67 -14.66
N SER A 66 10.94 -13.30 -15.83
CA SER A 66 12.05 -13.98 -16.49
C SER A 66 13.42 -13.59 -15.92
N GLN A 67 13.49 -12.57 -15.05
CA GLN A 67 14.72 -12.08 -14.40
C GLN A 67 15.84 -11.73 -15.39
N VAL A 68 15.47 -11.28 -16.59
CA VAL A 68 16.40 -10.84 -17.65
C VAL A 68 17.15 -9.57 -17.23
N GLU A 69 18.44 -9.50 -17.54
CA GLU A 69 19.26 -8.32 -17.24
C GLU A 69 19.13 -7.24 -18.33
N THR A 70 18.81 -7.66 -19.56
CA THR A 70 18.72 -6.79 -20.75
C THR A 70 17.52 -7.13 -21.62
N TRP A 71 17.02 -6.13 -22.36
CA TRP A 71 15.94 -6.35 -23.33
C TRP A 71 16.36 -7.21 -24.50
N GLN A 72 17.62 -7.11 -24.91
CA GLN A 72 18.19 -7.95 -25.94
C GLN A 72 18.18 -9.44 -25.53
N GLN A 73 18.30 -9.77 -24.24
CA GLN A 73 18.08 -11.16 -23.78
C GLN A 73 16.60 -11.55 -23.90
N TYR A 74 15.68 -10.70 -23.41
CA TYR A 74 14.22 -10.97 -23.47
C TYR A 74 13.71 -11.25 -24.89
N PHE A 75 14.17 -10.47 -25.88
CA PHE A 75 13.76 -10.58 -27.28
C PHE A 75 14.68 -11.47 -28.15
N LYS A 76 15.73 -12.10 -27.58
CA LYS A 76 16.56 -13.11 -28.28
C LYS A 76 16.36 -14.52 -27.75
N GLN A 77 15.99 -14.66 -26.48
CA GLN A 77 15.55 -15.94 -25.94
C GLN A 77 14.10 -16.13 -26.42
N ASP A 78 13.78 -17.29 -27.01
CA ASP A 78 12.44 -17.61 -27.55
C ASP A 78 11.35 -17.78 -26.48
N PHE A 79 11.46 -17.08 -25.33
CA PHE A 79 10.49 -17.15 -24.25
C PHE A 79 9.09 -16.69 -24.67
N MET A 80 8.97 -15.75 -25.63
CA MET A 80 7.70 -15.29 -26.22
C MET A 80 7.88 -14.79 -27.67
N ILE A 81 8.31 -15.64 -28.61
CA ILE A 81 8.25 -15.31 -30.05
C ILE A 81 7.38 -16.33 -30.78
N ASN A 82 6.18 -15.88 -31.18
CA ASN A 82 5.29 -16.37 -32.26
C ASN A 82 3.80 -16.07 -32.01
N ASP A 83 3.43 -15.41 -30.90
CA ASP A 83 2.09 -14.82 -30.76
C ASP A 83 2.10 -13.39 -31.31
N GLU A 84 1.38 -13.16 -32.42
CA GLU A 84 1.24 -11.87 -33.12
C GLU A 84 0.68 -10.76 -32.21
N SER A 85 0.11 -11.12 -31.05
CA SER A 85 -0.37 -10.18 -30.02
C SER A 85 0.74 -9.57 -29.14
N THR A 86 2.02 -9.76 -29.48
CA THR A 86 3.16 -9.17 -28.75
C THR A 86 3.62 -7.85 -29.38
N ILE A 87 3.85 -6.81 -28.55
CA ILE A 87 4.36 -5.52 -29.01
C ILE A 87 5.73 -5.65 -29.72
N PRO A 88 5.92 -5.10 -30.94
CA PRO A 88 7.16 -5.24 -31.68
C PRO A 88 8.37 -4.67 -30.93
N TYR A 89 9.52 -5.37 -30.95
CA TYR A 89 10.74 -4.94 -30.22
C TYR A 89 11.14 -3.49 -30.48
N LYS A 90 11.05 -3.04 -31.74
CA LYS A 90 11.39 -1.65 -32.12
C LYS A 90 10.49 -0.63 -31.42
N LEU A 91 9.18 -0.87 -31.41
CA LEU A 91 8.21 -0.02 -30.71
C LEU A 91 8.41 -0.10 -29.20
N PHE A 92 8.62 -1.30 -28.66
CA PHE A 92 8.92 -1.50 -27.24
C PHE A 92 10.14 -0.68 -26.79
N GLN A 93 11.24 -0.73 -27.55
CA GLN A 93 12.48 0.00 -27.27
C GLN A 93 12.24 1.53 -27.37
N GLN A 94 11.52 2.00 -28.38
CA GLN A 94 11.13 3.42 -28.52
C GLN A 94 10.29 3.91 -27.33
N ILE A 95 9.34 3.10 -26.85
CA ILE A 95 8.54 3.44 -25.66
C ILE A 95 9.44 3.51 -24.43
N LEU A 96 10.34 2.54 -24.24
CA LEU A 96 11.24 2.49 -23.09
C LEU A 96 12.19 3.70 -23.06
N ASP A 97 12.82 4.03 -24.18
CA ASP A 97 13.81 5.12 -24.28
C ASP A 97 13.16 6.51 -24.07
N HIS A 98 11.82 6.58 -24.14
CA HIS A 98 11.01 7.78 -23.92
C HIS A 98 10.00 7.61 -22.78
N PHE A 99 10.09 6.52 -22.01
CA PHE A 99 9.28 6.29 -20.84
C PHE A 99 9.73 7.28 -19.78
N THR A 100 8.84 8.19 -19.40
CA THR A 100 9.07 9.18 -18.36
C THR A 100 7.77 9.47 -17.66
N PHE A 101 7.88 9.94 -16.42
CA PHE A 101 6.75 10.43 -15.65
C PHE A 101 6.87 11.93 -15.37
N GLU A 102 6.61 12.73 -16.39
CA GLU A 102 6.19 14.12 -16.22
C GLU A 102 4.66 14.15 -16.21
N ALA A 103 4.08 13.52 -15.19
CA ALA A 103 2.64 13.54 -15.02
C ALA A 103 2.18 14.92 -14.53
N ASP A 104 1.15 15.41 -15.20
CA ASP A 104 0.44 16.64 -14.88
C ASP A 104 -0.05 16.63 -13.42
N LYS A 105 0.50 17.54 -12.61
CA LYS A 105 0.20 17.66 -11.17
C LYS A 105 -1.30 17.88 -10.93
N ASP A 106 -1.98 18.64 -11.80
CA ASP A 106 -3.40 18.94 -11.66
C ASP A 106 -4.27 17.72 -11.97
N LYS A 107 -3.87 16.88 -12.94
CA LYS A 107 -4.58 15.62 -13.23
C LYS A 107 -4.43 14.58 -12.12
N ILE A 108 -3.26 14.51 -11.46
CA ILE A 108 -3.12 13.66 -10.26
C ILE A 108 -4.04 14.18 -9.14
N GLN A 109 -4.09 15.50 -8.93
CA GLN A 109 -4.99 16.12 -7.92
C GLN A 109 -6.47 15.93 -8.26
N GLU A 110 -6.86 16.01 -9.54
CA GLU A 110 -8.22 15.69 -9.99
C GLU A 110 -8.56 14.21 -9.75
N ALA A 111 -7.63 13.30 -10.05
CA ALA A 111 -7.79 11.88 -9.77
C ALA A 111 -7.98 11.64 -8.26
N ILE A 112 -7.10 12.19 -7.39
CA ILE A 112 -7.25 12.11 -5.93
C ILE A 112 -8.65 12.59 -5.52
N LYS A 113 -9.05 13.81 -5.93
CA LYS A 113 -10.38 14.40 -5.63
C LYS A 113 -11.54 13.51 -6.10
N LYS A 114 -11.41 12.87 -7.26
CA LYS A 114 -12.42 11.97 -7.83
C LYS A 114 -12.56 10.67 -7.03
N TYR A 115 -11.45 10.08 -6.57
CA TYR A 115 -11.49 8.85 -5.78
C TYR A 115 -11.87 9.11 -4.31
N THR A 116 -11.43 10.22 -3.70
CA THR A 116 -11.87 10.62 -2.34
C THR A 116 -13.35 11.01 -2.30
N LYS A 117 -13.88 11.69 -3.34
CA LYS A 117 -15.31 12.04 -3.40
C LYS A 117 -16.24 10.81 -3.44
N GLY A 118 -15.74 9.66 -3.90
CA GLY A 118 -16.47 8.38 -3.83
C GLY A 118 -16.30 7.63 -2.50
N LEU A 119 -15.40 8.08 -1.64
CA LEU A 119 -15.12 7.59 -0.30
C LEU A 119 -15.72 8.54 0.75
N MET A 120 -17.00 8.91 0.59
CA MET A 120 -17.74 9.65 1.63
C MET A 120 -18.01 8.76 2.85
N VAL A 121 -16.96 8.52 3.62
CA VAL A 121 -16.92 8.04 5.00
C VAL A 121 -15.68 8.69 5.62
N GLU A 122 -15.82 9.94 6.08
CA GLU A 122 -15.02 10.63 7.13
C GLU A 122 -13.47 10.75 6.98
N ALA A 123 -12.83 9.97 6.11
CA ALA A 123 -11.39 9.93 5.85
C ALA A 123 -10.85 11.08 4.98
N THR A 124 -11.69 12.05 4.61
CA THR A 124 -11.19 13.37 4.21
C THR A 124 -10.71 14.20 5.41
N GLU A 125 -11.05 13.79 6.64
CA GLU A 125 -10.31 14.11 7.86
C GLU A 125 -9.45 12.93 8.32
N ASP A 126 -8.63 12.37 7.43
CA ASP A 126 -7.55 11.46 7.84
C ASP A 126 -6.37 12.20 8.51
N ARG A 127 -6.74 13.12 9.40
CA ARG A 127 -5.90 13.77 10.40
C ARG A 127 -5.22 12.69 11.24
N THR A 128 -5.93 11.61 11.57
CA THR A 128 -5.38 10.45 12.28
C THR A 128 -4.22 9.81 11.52
N PHE A 129 -4.38 9.35 10.26
CA PHE A 129 -3.24 8.79 9.51
C PHE A 129 -2.13 9.82 9.31
N ARG A 130 -2.43 11.08 8.95
CA ARG A 130 -1.40 12.12 8.83
C ARG A 130 -0.62 12.32 10.13
N GLN A 131 -1.30 12.36 11.27
CA GLN A 131 -0.67 12.43 12.59
C GLN A 131 0.14 11.17 12.91
N ILE A 132 -0.30 9.95 12.51
CA ILE A 132 0.53 8.74 12.59
C ILE A 132 1.81 8.94 11.75
N MET A 133 1.70 9.40 10.50
CA MET A 133 2.85 9.62 9.60
C MET A 133 3.83 10.67 10.17
N GLU A 134 3.30 11.74 10.75
CA GLU A 134 4.07 12.81 11.40
C GLU A 134 4.78 12.31 12.67
N GLU A 135 4.05 11.64 13.58
CA GLU A 135 4.59 11.14 14.86
C GLU A 135 5.55 9.94 14.72
N VAL A 136 5.44 9.20 13.62
CA VAL A 136 6.39 8.12 13.25
C VAL A 136 7.58 8.66 12.44
N GLY A 137 7.68 9.99 12.25
CA GLY A 137 8.83 10.63 11.62
C GLY A 137 8.97 10.26 10.14
N VAL A 138 7.87 10.26 9.40
CA VAL A 138 7.87 10.10 7.92
C VAL A 138 8.02 11.44 7.19
N VAL A 139 8.21 12.54 7.94
CA VAL A 139 8.54 13.86 7.39
C VAL A 139 9.92 13.83 6.74
N ASP A 140 9.99 14.35 5.51
CA ASP A 140 11.16 14.23 4.64
C ASP A 140 12.13 15.42 4.84
N ASN A 141 13.40 15.11 5.10
CA ASN A 141 14.48 16.10 5.32
C ASN A 141 15.18 16.52 4.02
N THR A 142 14.56 16.26 2.87
CA THR A 142 15.06 16.62 1.54
C THR A 142 15.06 18.13 1.30
N SER A 143 15.89 18.59 0.36
CA SER A 143 15.90 20.00 -0.06
C SER A 143 14.57 20.39 -0.72
N LYS A 144 14.21 21.69 -0.70
CA LYS A 144 12.96 22.18 -1.29
C LYS A 144 12.78 21.76 -2.77
N GLN A 145 13.86 21.75 -3.55
CA GLN A 145 13.83 21.32 -4.96
C GLN A 145 13.57 19.81 -5.10
N GLU A 146 14.15 18.98 -4.22
CA GLU A 146 13.85 17.55 -4.18
C GLU A 146 12.41 17.29 -3.73
N GLN A 147 11.87 18.05 -2.76
CA GLN A 147 10.47 17.99 -2.36
C GLN A 147 9.53 18.31 -3.54
N GLU A 148 9.82 19.34 -4.32
CA GLU A 148 9.02 19.72 -5.50
C GLU A 148 9.01 18.65 -6.61
N ASN A 149 10.12 17.89 -6.74
CA ASN A 149 10.24 16.74 -7.64
C ASN A 149 9.54 15.49 -7.08
N LEU A 150 9.73 15.19 -5.79
CA LEU A 150 9.10 14.07 -5.08
C LEU A 150 7.58 14.24 -4.95
N GLN A 151 7.05 15.46 -4.97
CA GLN A 151 5.62 15.75 -4.87
C GLN A 151 4.79 14.97 -5.91
N GLY A 152 5.33 14.73 -7.12
CA GLY A 152 4.68 13.91 -8.15
C GLY A 152 4.51 12.45 -7.71
N ILE A 153 5.57 11.84 -7.17
CA ILE A 153 5.53 10.49 -6.57
C ILE A 153 4.58 10.47 -5.38
N GLN A 154 4.73 11.40 -4.44
CA GLN A 154 3.96 11.43 -3.19
C GLN A 154 2.45 11.52 -3.47
N ASN A 155 2.03 12.42 -4.36
CA ASN A 155 0.63 12.53 -4.77
C ASN A 155 0.10 11.21 -5.36
N MET A 156 0.92 10.53 -6.15
CA MET A 156 0.55 9.27 -6.78
C MET A 156 0.55 8.09 -5.78
N GLN A 157 1.48 8.03 -4.83
CA GLN A 157 1.47 7.07 -3.71
C GLN A 157 0.20 7.25 -2.88
N VAL A 158 -0.17 8.49 -2.54
CA VAL A 158 -1.43 8.81 -1.86
C VAL A 158 -2.63 8.33 -2.68
N ALA A 159 -2.66 8.58 -3.99
CA ALA A 159 -3.72 8.10 -4.88
C ALA A 159 -3.80 6.56 -4.94
N MET A 160 -2.67 5.84 -4.93
CA MET A 160 -2.63 4.37 -4.84
C MET A 160 -3.18 3.85 -3.51
N THR A 161 -2.74 4.45 -2.40
CA THR A 161 -3.20 4.07 -1.06
C THR A 161 -4.71 4.27 -0.96
N ILE A 162 -5.22 5.44 -1.35
CA ILE A 162 -6.66 5.74 -1.39
C ILE A 162 -7.41 4.73 -2.28
N GLN A 163 -6.89 4.46 -3.48
CA GLN A 163 -7.51 3.49 -4.41
C GLN A 163 -7.56 2.08 -3.80
N PHE A 164 -6.47 1.61 -3.20
CA PHE A 164 -6.38 0.28 -2.58
C PHE A 164 -7.25 0.17 -1.33
N MET A 165 -7.25 1.18 -0.45
CA MET A 165 -8.17 1.26 0.70
C MET A 165 -9.63 1.23 0.23
N SER A 166 -9.96 1.83 -0.92
CA SER A 166 -11.29 1.74 -1.53
C SER A 166 -11.67 0.34 -2.03
N VAL A 167 -10.69 -0.55 -2.24
CA VAL A 167 -10.89 -1.96 -2.60
C VAL A 167 -11.01 -2.81 -1.33
N LEU A 168 -10.14 -2.57 -0.34
CA LEU A 168 -10.17 -3.27 0.95
C LEU A 168 -11.49 -3.05 1.70
N THR A 169 -11.92 -1.79 1.84
CA THR A 169 -13.18 -1.41 2.54
C THR A 169 -14.44 -2.04 1.92
N LYS A 170 -14.43 -2.30 0.61
CA LYS A 170 -15.54 -2.97 -0.11
C LYS A 170 -15.54 -4.48 0.03
N HIS A 171 -14.54 -5.06 0.69
CA HIS A 171 -14.35 -6.50 0.77
C HIS A 171 -14.34 -6.95 2.24
N PRO A 172 -15.46 -7.45 2.81
CA PRO A 172 -15.59 -7.72 4.25
C PRO A 172 -14.44 -8.54 4.85
N LYS A 173 -14.01 -9.61 4.16
CA LYS A 173 -12.89 -10.47 4.60
C LYS A 173 -11.53 -9.76 4.68
N LEU A 174 -11.36 -8.62 4.02
CA LEU A 174 -10.16 -7.78 4.05
C LEU A 174 -10.34 -6.57 5.00
N ALA A 175 -11.57 -6.09 5.15
CA ALA A 175 -11.92 -4.93 5.99
C ALA A 175 -11.92 -5.21 7.50
N TYR A 176 -12.24 -6.44 7.94
CA TYR A 176 -12.32 -6.80 9.38
C TYR A 176 -10.98 -7.27 9.92
N SER A 177 -10.36 -6.41 10.73
CA SER A 177 -8.91 -6.26 10.71
C SER A 177 -8.48 -5.48 12.00
N TYR A 178 -7.60 -6.05 12.88
CA TYR A 178 -6.98 -5.49 14.13
C TYR A 178 -5.45 -5.07 14.20
N HIS A 179 -4.53 -5.23 13.22
CA HIS A 179 -3.08 -4.86 13.19
C HIS A 179 -2.50 -4.21 11.86
N MET A 180 -1.53 -3.29 11.92
CA MET A 180 -0.81 -2.70 10.77
C MET A 180 0.70 -2.91 10.95
N VAL A 181 1.48 -3.05 9.88
CA VAL A 181 2.94 -3.24 9.95
C VAL A 181 3.64 -2.12 9.20
N LEU A 182 4.61 -1.46 9.84
CA LEU A 182 5.48 -0.49 9.20
C LEU A 182 6.95 -0.96 9.25
N ASP A 183 7.57 -0.99 8.08
CA ASP A 183 8.99 -1.31 7.90
C ASP A 183 9.55 -0.59 6.65
N GLU A 184 10.85 -0.68 6.42
CA GLU A 184 11.49 -0.17 5.21
C GLU A 184 11.74 -1.25 4.13
N SER A 185 11.13 -1.02 2.96
CA SER A 185 11.56 -1.61 1.70
C SER A 185 12.67 -0.77 1.06
N MET A 186 13.51 -1.37 0.24
CA MET A 186 14.60 -0.66 -0.42
C MET A 186 14.70 -0.98 -1.91
N GLN A 187 14.25 -0.05 -2.75
CA GLN A 187 14.24 -0.20 -4.20
C GLN A 187 15.65 0.02 -4.79
N PRO A 188 16.26 -0.98 -5.47
CA PRO A 188 17.63 -0.88 -5.97
C PRO A 188 17.84 0.24 -6.97
N TYR A 189 18.82 1.10 -6.71
CA TYR A 189 19.20 2.17 -7.62
C TYR A 189 20.68 2.52 -7.50
N LYS A 190 21.37 2.55 -8.64
CA LYS A 190 22.82 2.83 -8.74
C LYS A 190 23.14 4.19 -9.39
N GLY A 191 22.16 4.87 -10.01
CA GLY A 191 22.37 6.16 -10.67
C GLY A 191 22.83 7.25 -9.70
N THR A 192 23.55 8.24 -10.20
CA THR A 192 24.15 9.34 -9.42
C THR A 192 23.22 10.54 -9.26
N ASP A 193 22.15 10.58 -10.06
CA ASP A 193 21.14 11.62 -10.22
C ASP A 193 20.00 11.58 -9.18
N CYS A 194 20.08 10.69 -8.18
CA CYS A 194 19.16 10.66 -7.03
C CYS A 194 19.83 11.17 -5.75
N GLY A 195 19.40 12.33 -5.26
CA GLY A 195 19.87 12.91 -4.00
C GLY A 195 19.37 12.18 -2.74
N PHE A 196 18.19 11.55 -2.82
CA PHE A 196 17.60 10.75 -1.73
C PHE A 196 18.02 9.26 -1.73
N LYS A 197 19.08 8.89 -2.48
CA LYS A 197 19.64 7.53 -2.52
C LYS A 197 20.40 7.23 -1.23
N VAL A 198 20.01 6.17 -0.53
CA VAL A 198 20.61 5.76 0.75
C VAL A 198 21.50 4.53 0.56
N ARG A 199 22.56 4.42 1.38
CA ARG A 199 23.38 3.22 1.51
C ARG A 199 23.01 2.45 2.77
N ASN A 200 22.40 1.28 2.65
CA ASN A 200 22.14 0.37 3.76
C ASN A 200 23.04 -0.87 3.65
N PRO A 201 24.10 -1.03 4.46
CA PRO A 201 25.02 -2.16 4.36
C PRO A 201 24.44 -3.49 4.85
N ALA A 202 23.29 -3.48 5.54
CA ALA A 202 22.66 -4.67 6.12
C ALA A 202 21.62 -5.34 5.19
N LYS A 203 21.08 -4.62 4.20
CA LYS A 203 20.15 -5.20 3.20
C LYS A 203 20.98 -5.85 2.06
N PRO A 204 20.43 -6.86 1.32
CA PRO A 204 21.17 -7.59 0.28
C PRO A 204 21.64 -6.68 -0.85
N VAL A 205 20.77 -5.78 -1.29
CA VAL A 205 21.16 -4.61 -2.08
C VAL A 205 21.64 -3.55 -1.12
N ARG A 206 22.75 -2.88 -1.43
CA ARG A 206 23.40 -1.90 -0.54
C ARG A 206 23.13 -0.44 -0.86
N PHE A 207 22.58 -0.15 -2.04
CA PHE A 207 22.31 1.20 -2.54
C PHE A 207 20.96 1.23 -3.23
N GLY A 208 20.12 2.18 -2.85
CA GLY A 208 18.78 2.32 -3.38
C GLY A 208 18.00 3.44 -2.71
N ASN A 209 16.73 3.52 -3.06
CA ASN A 209 15.80 4.45 -2.42
C ASN A 209 15.09 3.70 -1.29
N ILE A 210 15.04 4.29 -0.10
CA ILE A 210 14.25 3.74 1.01
C ILE A 210 12.78 4.12 0.79
N MET A 211 11.91 3.12 0.81
CA MET A 211 10.46 3.31 0.75
C MET A 211 9.85 2.72 2.03
N LYS A 212 9.29 3.59 2.87
CA LYS A 212 8.52 3.16 4.04
C LYS A 212 7.21 2.54 3.55
N MET A 213 6.95 1.30 3.94
CA MET A 213 5.80 0.53 3.47
C MET A 213 4.89 0.15 4.62
N TYR A 214 3.58 0.25 4.36
CA TYR A 214 2.53 -0.15 5.28
C TYR A 214 1.95 -1.48 4.81
N GLY A 215 2.32 -2.55 5.50
CA GLY A 215 1.65 -3.83 5.40
C GLY A 215 0.35 -3.77 6.20
N PHE A 216 -0.80 -3.81 5.54
CA PHE A 216 -2.05 -4.06 6.24
C PHE A 216 -2.10 -5.54 6.62
N VAL A 217 -1.49 -5.91 7.77
CA VAL A 217 -1.83 -7.15 8.50
C VAL A 217 -3.12 -6.93 9.26
N GLN A 218 -4.04 -6.29 8.53
CA GLN A 218 -5.42 -6.09 8.87
C GLN A 218 -5.59 -5.39 10.23
N GLY A 219 -5.51 -4.03 10.43
CA GLY A 219 -6.13 -3.19 11.55
C GLY A 219 -5.34 -2.25 12.55
N TRP A 220 -5.97 -1.83 13.68
CA TRP A 220 -5.52 -0.74 14.61
C TRP A 220 -4.24 -0.95 15.47
N THR A 221 -3.62 -2.13 15.50
CA THR A 221 -2.35 -2.37 16.22
C THR A 221 -1.16 -2.07 15.33
N LEU A 222 -0.51 -0.92 15.46
CA LEU A 222 0.71 -0.60 14.70
C LEU A 222 1.92 -1.39 15.24
N VAL A 223 2.28 -2.43 14.49
CA VAL A 223 3.49 -3.24 14.61
C VAL A 223 4.63 -2.55 13.86
N THR A 224 5.79 -2.38 14.49
CA THR A 224 6.97 -1.74 13.85
C THR A 224 8.27 -2.39 14.30
N ASP A 225 9.34 -2.18 13.53
CA ASP A 225 10.69 -2.50 14.00
C ASP A 225 11.20 -1.47 15.06
N ASN A 226 12.40 -1.70 15.58
CA ASN A 226 13.05 -0.81 16.55
C ASN A 226 13.61 0.51 15.98
N TYR A 227 13.50 0.75 14.67
CA TYR A 227 13.77 2.04 14.06
C TYR A 227 12.67 3.06 14.38
N TYR A 228 11.40 2.63 14.45
CA TYR A 228 10.25 3.51 14.72
C TYR A 228 9.89 3.63 16.22
N ALA A 229 10.36 2.71 17.06
CA ALA A 229 10.10 2.73 18.51
C ALA A 229 10.73 3.93 19.24
N THR A 230 9.88 4.88 19.65
CA THR A 230 10.21 5.91 20.66
C THR A 230 9.07 6.05 21.66
N ILE A 231 9.37 6.36 22.93
CA ILE A 231 8.32 6.55 23.96
C ILE A 231 7.32 7.64 23.50
N LYS A 232 7.80 8.78 22.98
CA LYS A 232 6.91 9.85 22.48
C LYS A 232 5.90 9.33 21.45
N THR A 233 6.39 8.63 20.43
CA THR A 233 5.54 8.06 19.36
C THR A 233 4.52 7.08 19.93
N VAL A 234 4.91 6.21 20.87
CA VAL A 234 4.00 5.24 21.51
C VAL A 234 2.93 5.94 22.35
N ASN A 235 3.30 6.93 23.16
CA ASN A 235 2.35 7.70 23.97
C ASN A 235 1.32 8.42 23.07
N ASN A 236 1.79 9.04 21.99
CA ASN A 236 0.94 9.79 21.07
C ASN A 236 -0.03 8.88 20.33
N LEU A 237 0.42 7.72 19.83
CA LEU A 237 -0.46 6.72 19.22
C LEU A 237 -1.48 6.14 20.22
N ASN A 238 -1.06 5.86 21.46
CA ASN A 238 -1.95 5.39 22.52
C ASN A 238 -3.06 6.39 22.83
N ALA A 239 -2.73 7.68 22.87
CA ALA A 239 -3.70 8.77 23.06
C ALA A 239 -4.70 8.91 21.90
N MET A 240 -4.38 8.37 20.73
CA MET A 240 -5.27 8.28 19.55
C MET A 240 -6.09 6.98 19.52
N GLY A 241 -5.99 6.13 20.57
CA GLY A 241 -6.63 4.81 20.61
C GLY A 241 -5.93 3.73 19.74
N ILE A 242 -4.74 4.02 19.24
CA ILE A 242 -3.97 3.12 18.38
C ILE A 242 -3.07 2.25 19.26
N ARG A 243 -3.26 0.94 19.17
CA ARG A 243 -2.39 -0.01 19.86
C ARG A 243 -1.03 -0.04 19.17
N TYR A 244 0.05 -0.21 19.93
CA TYR A 244 1.41 -0.23 19.40
C TYR A 244 2.17 -1.46 19.89
N LEU A 245 2.97 -2.08 19.03
CA LEU A 245 3.74 -3.27 19.34
C LEU A 245 5.07 -3.26 18.59
N SER A 246 6.20 -3.15 19.30
CA SER A 246 7.50 -3.02 18.64
C SER A 246 8.65 -3.60 19.47
N THR A 247 9.78 -3.85 18.81
CA THR A 247 11.05 -4.05 19.51
C THR A 247 11.69 -2.69 19.83
N ALA A 248 12.45 -2.59 20.91
CA ALA A 248 13.00 -1.33 21.41
C ALA A 248 14.54 -1.37 21.48
N ARG A 249 15.20 -0.28 21.04
CA ARG A 249 16.64 -0.11 21.31
C ARG A 249 16.81 0.41 22.73
N GLN A 250 17.57 -0.28 23.56
CA GLN A 250 17.80 0.08 24.97
C GLN A 250 18.18 1.57 25.17
N LEU A 251 18.99 2.11 24.27
CA LEU A 251 19.46 3.49 24.32
C LEU A 251 18.43 4.54 23.84
N ARG A 252 17.41 4.16 23.06
CA ARG A 252 16.39 5.10 22.54
C ARG A 252 15.23 5.29 23.50
N CYS A 253 14.80 4.22 24.16
CA CYS A 253 13.65 4.25 25.08
C CYS A 253 14.06 4.59 26.52
N ASN A 254 15.22 5.24 26.74
CA ASN A 254 15.77 5.58 28.06
C ASN A 254 15.73 4.43 29.09
N LEU A 255 15.79 3.18 28.62
CA LEU A 255 15.67 2.02 29.48
C LEU A 255 16.89 1.98 30.42
N PRO A 256 16.69 1.86 31.74
CA PRO A 256 17.79 1.89 32.69
C PRO A 256 18.82 0.83 32.30
N ARG A 257 20.09 1.23 32.37
CA ARG A 257 21.21 0.31 32.13
C ARG A 257 21.24 -0.72 33.27
N ILE A 258 20.51 -1.82 33.11
CA ILE A 258 20.59 -2.99 33.99
C ILE A 258 22.07 -3.37 34.06
N LYS A 259 22.69 -3.10 35.22
CA LYS A 259 24.12 -3.34 35.43
C LYS A 259 24.38 -4.81 35.09
N LYS A 260 25.36 -5.07 34.20
CA LYS A 260 25.69 -6.42 33.73
C LYS A 260 25.79 -7.34 34.94
N ILE A 261 24.99 -8.41 34.97
CA ILE A 261 25.02 -9.41 36.04
C ILE A 261 26.47 -9.89 36.18
N PRO A 262 27.13 -9.72 37.34
CA PRO A 262 28.55 -10.03 37.47
C PRO A 262 28.86 -11.46 37.03
N LYS A 263 29.81 -11.65 36.09
CA LYS A 263 30.17 -12.96 35.53
C LYS A 263 30.49 -14.06 36.57
N LYS A 264 30.81 -13.69 37.82
CA LYS A 264 31.09 -14.61 38.95
C LYS A 264 29.83 -15.34 39.49
N ILE A 265 28.68 -15.23 38.82
CA ILE A 265 27.37 -15.76 39.25
C ILE A 265 26.96 -17.03 38.47
N SER A 266 27.26 -17.11 37.17
CA SER A 266 26.67 -18.14 36.29
C SER A 266 27.26 -19.56 36.38
N LYS A 267 28.28 -19.80 37.24
CA LYS A 267 29.01 -21.10 37.32
C LYS A 267 28.62 -21.99 38.52
N LYS A 268 27.64 -21.60 39.35
CA LYS A 268 27.05 -22.45 40.41
C LYS A 268 25.53 -22.35 40.34
N ALA A 269 24.83 -23.49 40.44
CA ALA A 269 23.45 -23.57 39.98
C ALA A 269 22.66 -24.85 40.44
N PRO A 270 21.74 -24.81 41.45
CA PRO A 270 20.95 -25.98 41.93
C PRO A 270 19.56 -26.22 41.27
N LYS A 271 18.94 -27.38 41.59
CA LYS A 271 17.83 -28.02 40.82
C LYS A 271 16.43 -28.12 41.50
N LYS A 272 15.90 -27.16 42.30
CA LYS A 272 14.55 -27.31 42.92
C LYS A 272 13.69 -26.01 42.99
N PRO A 273 12.34 -26.08 42.89
CA PRO A 273 11.53 -24.94 42.41
C PRO A 273 10.79 -24.07 43.46
N LYS A 274 10.62 -24.53 44.71
CA LYS A 274 9.62 -23.95 45.65
C LYS A 274 9.92 -22.53 46.20
N LYS A 275 11.07 -21.91 45.92
CA LYS A 275 11.45 -20.58 46.45
C LYS A 275 11.30 -19.41 45.48
N LEU A 276 10.84 -19.63 44.24
CA LEU A 276 10.82 -18.60 43.21
C LEU A 276 9.73 -17.53 43.44
N LYS A 277 8.54 -17.95 43.90
CA LYS A 277 7.35 -17.09 44.04
C LYS A 277 7.58 -15.89 44.98
N GLN A 278 8.20 -16.15 46.14
CA GLN A 278 8.54 -15.14 47.16
C GLN A 278 9.57 -14.10 46.71
N ILE A 279 10.33 -14.37 45.63
CA ILE A 279 11.34 -13.42 45.10
C ILE A 279 10.69 -12.44 44.13
N VAL A 280 9.64 -12.85 43.40
CA VAL A 280 8.87 -11.99 42.49
C VAL A 280 8.08 -10.97 43.31
N GLU A 281 7.32 -11.45 44.29
CA GLU A 281 6.54 -10.64 45.25
C GLU A 281 7.42 -9.57 45.94
N ALA A 282 8.67 -9.90 46.28
CA ALA A 282 9.63 -8.98 46.91
C ALA A 282 10.31 -7.97 45.97
N ILE A 283 10.24 -8.16 44.65
CA ILE A 283 10.76 -7.22 43.65
C ILE A 283 9.67 -6.20 43.29
N GLU A 284 8.43 -6.65 43.09
CA GLU A 284 7.26 -5.80 42.85
C GLU A 284 7.08 -4.80 44.03
N HIS A 285 7.14 -5.31 45.27
CA HIS A 285 7.07 -4.49 46.49
C HIS A 285 8.23 -3.49 46.66
N LYS A 286 9.36 -3.66 45.95
CA LYS A 286 10.49 -2.70 45.98
C LYS A 286 10.42 -1.64 44.89
N ILE A 287 9.69 -1.88 43.80
CA ILE A 287 9.46 -0.88 42.77
C ILE A 287 8.44 0.16 43.27
N ALA A 288 7.41 -0.29 44.01
CA ALA A 288 6.40 0.58 44.63
C ALA A 288 6.94 1.55 45.70
N ILE A 289 8.08 1.25 46.35
CA ILE A 289 8.56 2.00 47.54
C ILE A 289 9.55 3.12 47.21
N ASN A 290 10.25 3.10 46.07
CA ASN A 290 11.40 4.01 45.83
C ASN A 290 11.03 5.41 45.30
N GLY A 291 9.97 6.01 45.85
CA GLY A 291 9.69 7.44 45.76
C GLY A 291 10.39 8.21 46.89
N SER A 292 11.48 8.92 46.57
CA SER A 292 12.27 9.79 47.45
C SER A 292 13.16 9.12 48.54
N PRO A 293 14.20 9.80 49.05
CA PRO A 293 15.43 9.12 49.50
C PRO A 293 15.67 9.06 51.02
N GLY A 294 16.28 7.96 51.49
CA GLY A 294 16.86 7.83 52.84
C GLY A 294 17.63 6.51 53.04
N TYR A 295 18.89 6.59 53.50
CA TYR A 295 19.73 5.47 54.00
C TYR A 295 19.85 5.62 55.54
N PRO A 296 20.07 4.57 56.37
CA PRO A 296 21.25 3.66 56.35
C PRO A 296 20.91 2.13 56.45
N ALA A 297 21.76 1.21 55.94
CA ALA A 297 22.81 0.41 56.64
C ALA A 297 22.30 -0.49 57.81
N ASN A 298 22.66 -1.78 58.02
CA ASN A 298 23.88 -2.56 57.73
C ASN A 298 23.67 -4.11 57.73
N GLY A 299 24.55 -4.88 57.07
CA GLY A 299 24.81 -6.33 57.31
C GLY A 299 23.75 -7.36 56.84
N THR A 300 24.03 -8.62 56.47
CA THR A 300 25.25 -9.46 56.46
C THR A 300 25.30 -10.42 55.23
N LYS A 301 26.37 -11.23 55.09
CA LYS A 301 26.80 -11.93 53.83
C LYS A 301 26.40 -13.42 53.71
N LYS A 302 26.48 -13.93 52.46
CA LYS A 302 26.53 -15.33 51.95
C LYS A 302 25.17 -15.95 51.51
N SER A 303 25.02 -16.69 50.40
CA SER A 303 25.80 -16.80 49.14
C SER A 303 25.04 -17.62 48.06
N LYS A 304 25.01 -17.13 46.80
CA LYS A 304 25.04 -17.83 45.47
C LYS A 304 24.43 -19.24 45.25
N GLU A 305 23.75 -19.62 44.16
CA GLU A 305 23.04 -19.01 42.99
C GLU A 305 22.56 -20.15 42.03
N GLY A 306 21.59 -19.90 41.12
CA GLY A 306 21.56 -20.39 39.70
C GLY A 306 20.66 -21.58 39.22
N ILE A 307 19.93 -21.43 38.11
CA ILE A 307 19.90 -22.23 36.83
C ILE A 307 18.75 -21.59 36.03
N GLY A 308 19.08 -20.90 34.93
CA GLY A 308 18.17 -20.79 33.79
C GLY A 308 16.87 -19.97 33.94
N ASP A 309 16.83 -18.94 34.78
CA ASP A 309 15.69 -17.99 34.79
C ASP A 309 15.61 -17.18 33.48
N VAL A 310 14.43 -17.14 32.86
CA VAL A 310 13.99 -16.00 32.03
C VAL A 310 13.63 -14.88 33.01
N ARG A 311 14.21 -13.68 32.89
CA ARG A 311 13.89 -12.56 33.80
C ARG A 311 13.11 -11.47 33.09
N LEU A 312 11.84 -11.35 33.46
CA LEU A 312 11.03 -10.17 33.14
C LEU A 312 11.60 -8.96 33.90
N PHE A 313 11.82 -7.86 33.20
CA PHE A 313 12.14 -6.55 33.78
C PHE A 313 11.04 -5.57 33.39
N VAL A 314 9.89 -5.70 34.03
CA VAL A 314 8.81 -4.72 33.92
C VAL A 314 9.31 -3.42 34.54
N ILE A 315 9.19 -2.33 33.79
CA ILE A 315 9.35 -0.98 34.32
C ILE A 315 8.05 -0.27 34.00
N GLU A 316 7.12 -0.36 34.93
CA GLU A 316 5.91 0.45 34.88
C GLU A 316 6.30 1.90 35.15
N ARG A 317 6.19 2.71 34.10
CA ARG A 317 6.03 4.16 34.17
C ARG A 317 4.96 4.52 33.17
N ASP A 318 3.93 5.22 33.63
CA ASP A 318 2.95 5.89 32.79
C ASP A 318 2.19 4.98 31.79
N GLY A 319 2.08 3.66 32.08
CA GLY A 319 1.24 2.71 31.35
C GLY A 319 1.94 1.84 30.28
N TYR A 320 3.27 1.78 30.24
CA TYR A 320 4.01 0.99 29.24
C TYR A 320 4.69 -0.25 29.82
N TRP A 321 4.78 -1.31 29.01
CA TRP A 321 5.47 -2.55 29.37
C TRP A 321 6.77 -2.70 28.58
N VAL A 322 7.83 -3.10 29.28
CA VAL A 322 9.13 -3.47 28.72
C VAL A 322 9.38 -4.93 29.06
N ILE A 323 9.62 -5.76 28.04
CA ILE A 323 9.63 -7.23 28.19
C ILE A 323 10.83 -7.85 27.48
N GLU A 324 11.36 -8.90 28.11
CA GLU A 324 12.18 -10.03 27.63
C GLU A 324 13.74 -10.04 27.72
N GLU A 325 14.24 -10.81 28.69
CA GLU A 325 15.58 -11.44 28.64
C GLU A 325 15.43 -12.89 28.14
N ILE A 326 15.51 -13.11 26.82
CA ILE A 326 15.49 -14.44 26.22
C ILE A 326 16.86 -15.11 26.42
N PRO A 327 16.98 -16.22 27.18
CA PRO A 327 18.25 -16.92 27.33
C PRO A 327 18.59 -17.63 26.02
N ASP A 328 19.57 -17.08 25.30
CA ASP A 328 20.09 -17.64 24.03
C ASP A 328 20.74 -19.02 24.29
N LYS A 329 19.95 -20.09 24.28
CA LYS A 329 20.40 -21.49 24.45
C LYS A 329 21.16 -22.02 23.21
N TYR A 330 21.38 -21.17 22.21
CA TYR A 330 22.13 -21.48 20.99
C TYR A 330 23.65 -21.42 21.22
N ASN A 331 24.22 -22.55 21.68
CA ASN A 331 25.40 -23.21 21.09
C ASN A 331 25.98 -24.27 22.03
N LYS A 332 25.47 -25.51 21.96
CA LYS A 332 26.10 -26.67 22.62
C LYS A 332 27.33 -27.23 21.89
N LYS A 333 27.78 -26.60 20.80
CA LYS A 333 28.98 -26.98 20.01
C LYS A 333 29.94 -25.81 19.70
N GLN A 334 30.02 -24.81 20.58
CA GLN A 334 31.15 -23.86 20.57
C GLN A 334 31.94 -23.96 21.88
N SER A 335 32.90 -24.88 21.90
CA SER A 335 34.11 -24.74 22.69
C SER A 335 34.83 -23.42 22.31
N GLN A 336 35.45 -22.78 23.30
CA GLN A 336 36.39 -21.66 23.11
C GLN A 336 35.84 -20.40 22.40
N ASN A 337 34.83 -19.75 22.99
CA ASN A 337 34.90 -18.30 23.26
C ASN A 337 33.78 -17.81 24.21
N GLU A 338 34.11 -17.52 25.49
CA GLU A 338 33.18 -17.06 26.54
C GLU A 338 32.71 -15.58 26.36
N ARG A 339 32.16 -15.23 25.17
CA ARG A 339 31.68 -13.87 24.84
C ARG A 339 30.21 -13.74 24.40
N ASN A 340 29.47 -14.83 24.22
CA ASN A 340 28.01 -14.75 24.05
C ASN A 340 27.34 -14.41 25.39
N LEU A 341 27.33 -13.12 25.70
CA LEU A 341 26.36 -12.54 26.66
C LEU A 341 24.95 -12.90 26.16
N ALA A 342 24.04 -13.22 27.08
CA ALA A 342 22.64 -13.44 26.73
C ALA A 342 22.11 -12.24 25.95
N LYS A 343 21.63 -12.48 24.72
CA LYS A 343 20.99 -11.44 23.92
C LYS A 343 19.69 -11.06 24.61
N ARG A 344 19.40 -9.76 24.68
CA ARG A 344 18.16 -9.23 25.27
C ARG A 344 17.36 -8.58 24.17
N VAL A 345 16.07 -8.84 24.15
CA VAL A 345 15.13 -8.26 23.19
C VAL A 345 14.18 -7.43 24.03
N TYR A 346 14.33 -6.10 23.99
CA TYR A 346 13.37 -5.24 24.65
C TYR A 346 12.17 -5.08 23.71
N MET A 347 10.97 -5.20 24.24
CA MET A 347 9.75 -4.79 23.54
C MET A 347 9.19 -3.50 24.14
N ILE A 348 8.42 -2.76 23.35
CA ILE A 348 7.54 -1.68 23.80
C ILE A 348 6.15 -1.94 23.25
N VAL A 349 5.15 -1.82 24.11
CA VAL A 349 3.77 -2.22 23.80
C VAL A 349 2.79 -1.32 24.55
N THR A 350 1.67 -1.02 23.91
CA THR A 350 0.46 -0.57 24.61
C THR A 350 -0.48 -1.78 24.70
N THR A 351 -0.84 -2.16 25.92
CA THR A 351 -1.78 -3.26 26.17
C THR A 351 -2.53 -3.02 27.47
N GLN A 352 -3.82 -3.32 27.44
CA GLN A 352 -4.69 -3.37 28.61
C GLN A 352 -4.78 -4.81 29.19
N GLY A 353 -4.30 -5.81 28.45
CA GLY A 353 -4.31 -7.22 28.85
C GLY A 353 -3.03 -7.65 29.58
N GLN A 354 -3.15 -8.74 30.36
CA GLN A 354 -2.04 -9.34 31.09
C GLN A 354 -0.99 -9.96 30.13
N ILE A 355 0.26 -9.94 30.57
CA ILE A 355 1.38 -10.61 29.88
C ILE A 355 1.38 -12.07 30.31
N GLU A 356 1.19 -12.97 29.36
CA GLU A 356 1.21 -14.42 29.59
C GLU A 356 2.47 -15.03 28.98
N ILE A 357 3.06 -16.01 29.66
CA ILE A 357 4.11 -16.85 29.09
C ILE A 357 3.45 -18.06 28.46
N ILE A 358 3.60 -18.22 27.15
CA ILE A 358 2.96 -19.28 26.36
C ILE A 358 4.00 -20.24 25.78
N PRO A 359 3.66 -21.54 25.65
CA PRO A 359 4.53 -22.51 25.01
C PRO A 359 4.62 -22.23 23.51
N HIS A 360 5.85 -22.17 22.98
CA HIS A 360 6.12 -22.01 21.56
C HIS A 360 6.98 -23.16 21.04
N THR A 361 6.54 -23.78 19.95
CA THR A 361 7.32 -24.77 19.20
C THR A 361 7.83 -24.11 17.92
N SER A 362 9.16 -24.07 17.74
CA SER A 362 9.76 -23.54 16.51
C SER A 362 9.52 -24.47 15.31
N VAL A 363 9.78 -23.98 14.10
CA VAL A 363 9.69 -24.77 12.84
C VAL A 363 10.51 -26.07 12.91
N ASN A 364 11.61 -26.08 13.67
CA ASN A 364 12.47 -27.25 13.88
C ASN A 364 12.00 -28.17 15.02
N GLY A 365 10.78 -27.99 15.53
CA GLY A 365 10.21 -28.78 16.63
C GLY A 365 10.76 -28.45 18.03
N HIS A 366 11.62 -27.45 18.18
CA HIS A 366 12.16 -27.09 19.49
C HIS A 366 11.11 -26.36 20.32
N LYS A 367 10.78 -26.93 21.49
CA LYS A 367 9.88 -26.34 22.47
C LYS A 367 10.61 -25.29 23.31
N THR A 368 9.98 -24.13 23.45
CA THR A 368 10.42 -22.94 24.15
C THR A 368 9.23 -22.28 24.84
N GLU A 369 9.49 -21.28 25.67
CA GLU A 369 8.47 -20.42 26.28
C GLU A 369 8.79 -18.99 25.86
N ARG A 370 7.76 -18.18 25.54
CA ARG A 370 7.88 -16.77 25.17
C ARG A 370 6.66 -15.98 25.64
N SER A 371 6.76 -14.66 25.71
CA SER A 371 5.57 -13.84 25.99
C SER A 371 4.54 -13.94 24.86
N ASN A 372 3.25 -13.86 25.20
CA ASN A 372 2.14 -13.73 24.25
C ASN A 372 2.34 -12.54 23.29
N LEU A 373 2.91 -11.44 23.79
CA LEU A 373 3.23 -10.26 22.99
C LEU A 373 4.40 -10.47 22.02
N LEU A 374 5.46 -11.19 22.41
CA LEU A 374 6.52 -11.58 21.47
C LEU A 374 6.00 -12.58 20.44
N HIS A 375 5.05 -13.43 20.81
CA HIS A 375 4.38 -14.33 19.87
C HIS A 375 3.62 -13.52 18.80
N GLU A 376 2.73 -12.62 19.22
CA GLU A 376 1.96 -11.73 18.34
C GLU A 376 2.86 -10.87 17.45
N TYR A 377 3.93 -10.28 18.01
CA TYR A 377 4.90 -9.50 17.23
C TYR A 377 5.51 -10.35 16.11
N ASN A 378 5.93 -11.58 16.44
CA ASN A 378 6.55 -12.48 15.46
C ASN A 378 5.57 -12.93 14.35
N GLU A 379 4.26 -12.99 14.63
CA GLU A 379 3.23 -13.32 13.64
C GLU A 379 3.01 -12.20 12.61
N HIS A 380 3.42 -10.96 12.89
CA HIS A 380 3.05 -9.80 12.07
C HIS A 380 4.25 -9.02 11.49
N TYR A 381 5.36 -8.85 12.22
CA TYR A 381 6.45 -7.93 11.82
C TYR A 381 7.00 -8.15 10.40
N HIS A 382 6.98 -9.39 9.92
CA HIS A 382 7.57 -9.82 8.65
C HIS A 382 6.66 -9.60 7.42
N ALA A 383 5.55 -8.86 7.55
CA ALA A 383 4.61 -8.68 6.45
C ALA A 383 5.14 -7.80 5.31
N VAL A 384 5.95 -6.79 5.63
CA VAL A 384 6.64 -5.99 4.59
C VAL A 384 7.72 -6.84 3.91
N ASP A 385 8.47 -7.65 4.67
CA ASP A 385 9.40 -8.65 4.11
C ASP A 385 8.70 -9.64 3.16
N ILE A 386 7.46 -10.08 3.44
CA ILE A 386 6.68 -10.90 2.51
C ILE A 386 6.37 -10.14 1.22
N VAL A 387 6.01 -8.86 1.29
CA VAL A 387 5.76 -8.03 0.11
C VAL A 387 7.05 -7.84 -0.71
N ASP A 388 8.18 -7.56 -0.07
CA ASP A 388 9.49 -7.47 -0.74
C ASP A 388 9.88 -8.82 -1.39
N GLN A 389 9.62 -9.95 -0.72
CA GLN A 389 9.81 -11.29 -1.29
C GLN A 389 8.90 -11.56 -2.50
N LEU A 390 7.68 -11.01 -2.54
CA LEU A 390 6.82 -11.11 -3.72
C LEU A 390 7.31 -10.19 -4.84
N ILE A 391 7.67 -8.94 -4.54
CA ILE A 391 8.20 -7.98 -5.52
C ILE A 391 9.50 -8.48 -6.15
N SER A 392 10.42 -9.06 -5.37
CA SER A 392 11.68 -9.63 -5.88
C SER A 392 11.47 -10.69 -6.97
N LYS A 393 10.40 -11.50 -6.87
CA LYS A 393 10.05 -12.53 -7.88
C LYS A 393 9.57 -11.96 -9.22
N ILE A 394 9.15 -10.70 -9.23
CA ILE A 394 8.72 -9.95 -10.42
C ILE A 394 9.65 -8.75 -10.68
N GLN A 395 10.85 -8.74 -10.11
CA GLN A 395 11.69 -7.55 -10.11
C GLN A 395 12.25 -7.23 -11.49
N VAL A 396 11.83 -6.08 -12.00
CA VAL A 396 12.29 -5.52 -13.27
C VAL A 396 13.72 -4.96 -13.08
N ASN A 397 14.72 -5.78 -13.37
CA ASN A 397 16.14 -5.50 -13.10
C ASN A 397 16.82 -4.56 -14.10
N LEU A 398 16.06 -4.03 -15.06
CA LEU A 398 16.53 -3.22 -16.18
C LEU A 398 17.40 -2.04 -15.76
N LYS A 399 18.35 -1.66 -16.61
CA LYS A 399 19.12 -0.42 -16.44
C LYS A 399 18.28 0.80 -16.87
N MET A 400 17.58 1.39 -15.91
CA MET A 400 16.97 2.72 -16.08
C MET A 400 17.92 3.80 -15.58
N ASN A 401 18.05 4.88 -16.36
CA ASN A 401 18.88 6.03 -16.03
C ASN A 401 18.18 6.87 -14.95
N ASN A 402 16.94 7.27 -15.22
CA ASN A 402 16.11 8.06 -14.32
C ASN A 402 15.62 7.24 -13.11
N VAL A 403 15.77 7.82 -11.91
CA VAL A 403 15.31 7.22 -10.65
C VAL A 403 13.78 7.12 -10.56
N TYR A 404 13.07 8.11 -11.13
CA TYR A 404 11.63 8.24 -11.02
C TYR A 404 10.94 7.03 -11.70
N ASP A 405 11.40 6.63 -12.89
CA ASP A 405 10.87 5.48 -13.66
C ASP A 405 10.92 4.17 -12.87
N ARG A 406 11.99 3.93 -12.09
CA ARG A 406 12.07 2.75 -11.20
C ARG A 406 11.05 2.77 -10.07
N ILE A 407 10.65 3.95 -9.60
CA ILE A 407 9.66 4.11 -8.54
C ILE A 407 8.26 3.84 -9.10
N TYR A 408 7.94 4.29 -10.33
CA TYR A 408 6.66 3.93 -10.98
C TYR A 408 6.53 2.43 -11.22
N ILE A 409 7.62 1.75 -11.60
CA ILE A 409 7.61 0.29 -11.78
C ILE A 409 7.47 -0.45 -10.45
N PHE A 410 8.16 0.01 -9.40
CA PHE A 410 7.96 -0.52 -8.05
C PHE A 410 6.51 -0.39 -7.58
N LEU A 411 5.90 0.75 -7.86
CA LEU A 411 4.52 1.03 -7.50
C LEU A 411 3.52 0.20 -8.34
N LEU A 412 3.81 -0.05 -9.62
CA LEU A 412 3.08 -1.01 -10.44
C LEU A 412 3.16 -2.45 -9.88
N GLN A 413 4.35 -2.87 -9.42
CA GLN A 413 4.58 -4.17 -8.77
C GLN A 413 3.79 -4.28 -7.45
N ILE A 414 3.74 -3.21 -6.64
CA ILE A 414 2.88 -3.13 -5.45
C ILE A 414 1.41 -3.30 -5.82
N CYS A 415 0.92 -2.61 -6.87
CA CYS A 415 -0.45 -2.82 -7.35
C CYS A 415 -0.73 -4.28 -7.72
N LEU A 416 0.25 -5.00 -8.25
CA LEU A 416 0.12 -6.40 -8.64
C LEU A 416 0.10 -7.34 -7.42
N VAL A 417 0.94 -7.09 -6.41
CA VAL A 417 0.86 -7.80 -5.10
C VAL A 417 -0.49 -7.56 -4.42
N ASN A 418 -0.94 -6.31 -4.38
CA ASN A 418 -2.25 -5.93 -3.84
C ASN A 418 -3.40 -6.62 -4.61
N ALA A 419 -3.29 -6.72 -5.94
CA ALA A 419 -4.27 -7.44 -6.75
C ALA A 419 -4.29 -8.94 -6.48
N TYR A 420 -3.12 -9.54 -6.23
CA TYR A 420 -3.00 -10.95 -5.87
C TYR A 420 -3.63 -11.25 -4.51
N GLN A 421 -3.43 -10.39 -3.51
CA GLN A 421 -4.09 -10.52 -2.20
C GLN A 421 -5.62 -10.47 -2.34
N VAL A 422 -6.15 -9.52 -3.11
CA VAL A 422 -7.60 -9.43 -3.40
C VAL A 422 -8.08 -10.67 -4.17
N TRP A 423 -7.31 -11.17 -5.14
CA TRP A 423 -7.63 -12.40 -5.87
C TRP A 423 -7.71 -13.62 -4.94
N ALA A 424 -6.72 -13.83 -4.08
CA ALA A 424 -6.67 -14.98 -3.18
C ALA A 424 -7.88 -15.04 -2.23
N VAL A 425 -8.40 -13.87 -1.80
CA VAL A 425 -9.57 -13.79 -0.92
C VAL A 425 -10.91 -13.82 -1.67
N GLU A 426 -10.96 -13.32 -2.91
CA GLU A 426 -12.14 -13.41 -3.79
C GLU A 426 -12.32 -14.79 -4.44
N MET A 427 -11.22 -15.51 -4.71
CA MET A 427 -11.17 -16.78 -5.46
C MET A 427 -10.51 -17.92 -4.66
N PRO A 428 -10.97 -18.23 -3.42
CA PRO A 428 -10.34 -19.24 -2.57
C PRO A 428 -10.36 -20.65 -3.18
N ASN A 429 -11.32 -20.95 -4.07
CA ASN A 429 -11.46 -22.23 -4.77
C ASN A 429 -10.61 -22.32 -6.05
N THR A 430 -9.87 -21.27 -6.39
CA THR A 430 -8.96 -21.25 -7.56
C THR A 430 -7.65 -20.57 -7.15
N PRO A 431 -6.92 -21.17 -6.19
CA PRO A 431 -5.64 -20.66 -5.77
C PRO A 431 -4.66 -20.68 -6.94
N LEU A 432 -3.93 -19.59 -7.11
CA LEU A 432 -2.84 -19.47 -8.07
C LEU A 432 -1.58 -19.15 -7.29
N SER A 433 -0.41 -19.56 -7.78
CA SER A 433 0.82 -18.95 -7.28
C SER A 433 0.87 -17.47 -7.73
N PHE A 434 1.67 -16.65 -7.05
CA PHE A 434 1.87 -15.26 -7.46
C PHE A 434 2.41 -15.15 -8.90
N LYS A 435 3.23 -16.12 -9.33
CA LYS A 435 3.74 -16.22 -10.70
C LYS A 435 2.60 -16.48 -11.70
N ASP A 436 1.77 -17.48 -11.46
CA ASP A 436 0.68 -17.85 -12.38
C ASP A 436 -0.41 -16.77 -12.43
N PHE A 437 -0.68 -16.11 -11.30
CA PHE A 437 -1.53 -14.93 -11.27
C PHE A 437 -0.95 -13.79 -12.12
N THR A 438 0.34 -13.51 -12.00
CA THR A 438 1.02 -12.47 -12.78
C THR A 438 0.97 -12.77 -14.28
N ILE A 439 1.26 -14.01 -14.69
CA ILE A 439 1.15 -14.45 -16.10
C ILE A 439 -0.28 -14.22 -16.60
N LYS A 440 -1.30 -14.69 -15.87
CA LYS A 440 -2.71 -14.47 -16.22
C LYS A 440 -3.15 -13.00 -16.21
N VAL A 441 -2.47 -12.11 -15.48
CA VAL A 441 -2.70 -10.66 -15.60
C VAL A 441 -2.11 -10.14 -16.90
N CYS A 442 -0.87 -10.51 -17.23
CA CYS A 442 -0.16 -10.05 -18.42
C CYS A 442 -0.82 -10.54 -19.72
N ASP A 443 -1.18 -11.83 -19.82
CA ASP A 443 -1.83 -12.38 -21.02
C ASP A 443 -3.21 -11.74 -21.26
N ALA A 444 -3.91 -11.37 -20.18
CA ALA A 444 -5.18 -10.67 -20.25
C ALA A 444 -5.04 -9.15 -20.45
N MET A 445 -3.84 -8.58 -20.25
CA MET A 445 -3.47 -7.22 -20.64
C MET A 445 -3.15 -7.14 -22.14
N GLU A 446 -2.36 -8.08 -22.65
CA GLU A 446 -2.03 -8.19 -24.08
C GLU A 446 -3.30 -8.38 -24.93
N LYS A 447 -4.26 -9.18 -24.46
CA LYS A 447 -5.54 -9.45 -25.15
C LYS A 447 -6.63 -8.41 -24.88
N ALA A 448 -6.28 -7.28 -24.26
CA ALA A 448 -7.26 -6.25 -23.89
C ALA A 448 -7.44 -5.21 -25.00
N ASP A 449 -8.46 -5.40 -25.83
CA ASP A 449 -8.85 -4.40 -26.83
C ASP A 449 -9.34 -3.09 -26.18
N ASP A 450 -9.09 -1.98 -26.87
CA ASP A 450 -9.47 -0.62 -26.44
C ASP A 450 -11.00 -0.41 -26.36
N THR A 451 -11.78 -1.31 -26.96
CA THR A 451 -13.23 -1.18 -27.20
C THR A 451 -14.06 -0.97 -25.93
N GLY A 452 -13.58 -1.42 -24.76
CA GLY A 452 -14.32 -1.34 -23.49
C GLY A 452 -14.08 -0.07 -22.64
N TYR A 453 -12.83 0.36 -22.48
CA TYR A 453 -12.45 1.21 -21.33
C TYR A 453 -12.55 2.70 -21.61
N ASP A 454 -11.94 3.19 -22.69
CA ASP A 454 -12.09 4.60 -23.10
C ASP A 454 -13.58 4.87 -23.43
N ASN A 455 -14.30 3.88 -23.96
CA ASN A 455 -15.76 3.95 -24.10
C ASN A 455 -16.50 4.19 -22.77
N GLU A 456 -16.15 3.55 -21.64
CA GLU A 456 -16.92 3.73 -20.40
C GLU A 456 -16.56 5.02 -19.64
N ILE A 457 -15.29 5.43 -19.66
CA ILE A 457 -14.85 6.70 -19.05
C ILE A 457 -15.30 7.88 -19.90
N CYS A 458 -15.08 7.87 -21.22
CA CYS A 458 -15.59 8.93 -22.09
C CYS A 458 -17.12 8.97 -22.05
N ARG A 459 -17.85 7.84 -22.04
CA ARG A 459 -19.32 7.89 -21.85
C ARG A 459 -19.75 8.47 -20.50
N LYS A 460 -18.95 8.39 -19.44
CA LYS A 460 -19.29 9.02 -18.13
C LYS A 460 -19.01 10.53 -18.14
N VAL A 461 -17.88 10.97 -18.71
CA VAL A 461 -17.57 12.40 -18.88
C VAL A 461 -18.54 13.05 -19.88
N GLU A 462 -18.77 12.41 -21.03
CA GLU A 462 -19.77 12.87 -22.00
C GLU A 462 -21.20 12.79 -21.46
N LYS A 463 -21.54 11.93 -20.49
CA LYS A 463 -22.90 11.91 -19.92
C LYS A 463 -23.25 13.20 -19.16
N SER A 464 -22.26 13.92 -18.60
CA SER A 464 -22.52 15.21 -17.93
C SER A 464 -22.77 16.35 -18.93
N THR A 465 -22.30 16.23 -20.18
CA THR A 465 -22.47 17.27 -21.23
C THR A 465 -23.47 16.87 -22.34
N LYS A 466 -23.72 15.58 -22.58
CA LYS A 466 -24.67 15.07 -23.59
C LYS A 466 -26.14 15.09 -23.15
N HIS A 467 -26.46 15.48 -21.91
CA HIS A 467 -27.86 15.54 -21.49
C HIS A 467 -28.68 16.54 -22.33
N CYS A 468 -28.07 17.61 -22.85
CA CYS A 468 -28.69 18.48 -23.86
C CYS A 468 -28.70 17.89 -25.28
N ARG A 469 -27.65 17.19 -25.72
CA ARG A 469 -27.53 16.70 -27.11
C ARG A 469 -28.43 15.50 -27.44
N LYS A 470 -28.85 14.68 -26.46
CA LYS A 470 -29.80 13.58 -26.73
C LYS A 470 -31.26 14.01 -26.86
N ILE A 471 -31.60 15.25 -26.51
CA ILE A 471 -32.99 15.74 -26.63
C ILE A 471 -33.28 16.22 -28.06
N TYR A 472 -32.29 16.50 -28.93
CA TYR A 472 -32.54 17.04 -30.27
C TYR A 472 -31.79 16.27 -31.37
N ILE A 473 -32.49 15.89 -32.44
CA ILE A 473 -31.89 15.36 -33.68
C ILE A 473 -31.80 16.49 -34.71
N GLN A 474 -30.69 16.55 -35.44
CA GLN A 474 -30.59 17.38 -36.65
C GLN A 474 -31.19 16.65 -37.86
N MET A 475 -32.16 17.28 -38.52
CA MET A 475 -32.72 16.79 -39.79
C MET A 475 -32.27 17.63 -40.98
N LYS A 476 -32.17 17.00 -42.17
CA LYS A 476 -31.84 17.67 -43.43
C LYS A 476 -32.89 18.71 -43.86
N LYS A 477 -34.16 18.52 -43.49
CA LYS A 477 -35.25 19.48 -43.75
C LYS A 477 -35.49 20.35 -42.52
N GLN A 478 -35.53 21.67 -42.72
CA GLN A 478 -35.84 22.62 -41.66
C GLN A 478 -37.33 22.57 -41.28
N LYS A 479 -37.64 22.76 -39.99
CA LYS A 479 -38.98 23.04 -39.47
C LYS A 479 -39.04 24.44 -38.86
N PRO A 480 -40.20 25.09 -38.75
CA PRO A 480 -40.36 26.29 -37.92
C PRO A 480 -40.12 25.94 -36.43
N CYS A 481 -39.61 26.90 -35.67
CA CYS A 481 -39.47 26.79 -34.23
C CYS A 481 -40.84 26.95 -33.54
N ILE A 482 -41.27 25.95 -32.77
CA ILE A 482 -42.58 25.96 -32.10
C ILE A 482 -42.68 27.08 -31.05
N GLU A 483 -41.61 27.36 -30.31
CA GLU A 483 -41.59 28.44 -29.31
C GLU A 483 -41.69 29.84 -29.95
N CYS A 484 -40.98 30.09 -31.06
CA CYS A 484 -41.10 31.35 -31.80
C CYS A 484 -42.52 31.54 -32.40
N ALA A 485 -43.17 30.44 -32.81
CA ALA A 485 -44.54 30.48 -33.27
C ALA A 485 -45.54 30.74 -32.11
N ALA A 486 -45.30 30.15 -30.94
CA ALA A 486 -46.12 30.34 -29.74
C ALA A 486 -46.00 31.77 -29.16
N SER A 487 -44.83 32.42 -29.29
CA SER A 487 -44.60 33.79 -28.81
C SER A 487 -45.29 34.89 -29.64
N ASN A 488 -46.15 34.54 -30.61
CA ASN A 488 -46.88 35.46 -31.50
C ASN A 488 -46.05 36.47 -32.32
N LEU A 489 -44.71 36.37 -32.30
CA LEU A 489 -43.80 37.14 -33.15
C LEU A 489 -43.79 36.56 -34.57
N ARG A 490 -44.91 36.75 -35.30
CA ARG A 490 -45.15 36.15 -36.63
C ARG A 490 -44.01 36.41 -37.63
N ASP A 491 -43.39 37.58 -37.55
CA ASP A 491 -42.32 38.00 -38.47
C ASP A 491 -40.93 37.46 -38.11
N GLN A 492 -40.79 36.72 -37.01
CA GLN A 492 -39.49 36.19 -36.52
C GLN A 492 -39.48 34.67 -36.26
N ILE A 493 -40.37 33.91 -36.91
CA ILE A 493 -40.40 32.45 -36.79
C ILE A 493 -39.14 31.81 -37.41
N CYS A 494 -38.16 31.55 -36.56
CA CYS A 494 -36.89 30.93 -36.93
C CYS A 494 -37.12 29.53 -37.53
N ARG A 495 -36.55 29.27 -38.71
CA ARG A 495 -36.42 27.89 -39.24
C ARG A 495 -35.19 27.21 -38.66
N THR A 496 -35.31 25.91 -38.36
CA THR A 496 -34.28 25.16 -37.66
C THR A 496 -34.23 23.70 -38.10
N THR A 497 -33.03 23.12 -38.11
CA THR A 497 -32.80 21.68 -38.33
C THR A 497 -32.90 20.86 -37.04
N ASN A 498 -32.87 21.50 -35.87
CA ASN A 498 -32.94 20.82 -34.57
C ASN A 498 -34.39 20.46 -34.24
N ILE A 499 -34.66 19.17 -34.02
CA ILE A 499 -35.98 18.63 -33.72
C ILE A 499 -35.97 17.92 -32.38
N CYS A 500 -36.88 18.32 -31.48
CA CYS A 500 -37.03 17.71 -30.17
C CYS A 500 -37.43 16.23 -30.30
N ASN A 501 -36.68 15.33 -29.67
CA ASN A 501 -36.89 13.90 -29.71
C ASN A 501 -38.16 13.45 -29.00
N ARG A 502 -38.66 14.24 -28.05
CA ARG A 502 -39.88 13.96 -27.28
C ARG A 502 -41.14 14.25 -28.10
N CYS A 503 -41.27 15.47 -28.64
CA CYS A 503 -42.50 15.93 -29.32
C CYS A 503 -42.38 16.05 -30.86
N LYS A 504 -41.19 15.85 -31.44
CA LYS A 504 -40.87 15.98 -32.88
C LYS A 504 -41.10 17.38 -33.49
N ALA A 505 -41.25 18.41 -32.65
CA ALA A 505 -41.30 19.82 -33.06
C ALA A 505 -39.89 20.36 -33.38
N GLY A 506 -39.81 21.36 -34.27
CA GLY A 506 -38.59 22.14 -34.48
C GLY A 506 -38.37 23.13 -33.35
N VAL A 507 -37.13 23.30 -32.89
CA VAL A 507 -36.77 24.27 -31.84
C VAL A 507 -35.43 24.95 -32.18
N CYS A 508 -35.42 26.27 -32.30
CA CYS A 508 -34.20 27.01 -32.59
C CYS A 508 -33.28 27.05 -31.36
N LEU A 509 -31.96 27.25 -31.57
CA LEU A 509 -30.97 27.18 -30.48
C LEU A 509 -31.26 28.12 -29.31
N LYS A 510 -31.89 29.29 -29.56
CA LYS A 510 -32.28 30.25 -28.52
C LYS A 510 -33.36 29.67 -27.59
N CYS A 511 -34.35 28.98 -28.15
CA CYS A 511 -35.53 28.49 -27.42
C CYS A 511 -35.37 27.09 -26.80
N VAL A 512 -34.23 26.41 -26.97
CA VAL A 512 -33.99 25.05 -26.43
C VAL A 512 -34.13 25.00 -24.91
N LYS A 513 -33.75 26.05 -24.17
CA LYS A 513 -33.84 26.09 -22.72
C LYS A 513 -35.30 26.10 -22.23
N ASP A 514 -36.15 26.87 -22.89
CA ASP A 514 -37.54 27.06 -22.48
C ASP A 514 -38.40 25.88 -22.95
N HIS A 515 -38.22 25.43 -24.21
CA HIS A 515 -38.81 24.18 -24.67
C HIS A 515 -38.46 22.98 -23.78
N ASN A 516 -37.24 22.91 -23.21
CA ASN A 516 -36.88 21.81 -22.31
C ASN A 516 -37.65 21.82 -20.96
N LYS A 517 -38.15 22.99 -20.52
CA LYS A 517 -39.04 23.10 -19.35
C LYS A 517 -40.47 22.69 -19.72
N ASP A 518 -40.96 23.23 -20.84
CA ASP A 518 -42.38 23.20 -21.18
C ASP A 518 -42.77 22.02 -22.08
N CYS A 519 -41.79 21.26 -22.60
CA CYS A 519 -41.96 19.96 -23.26
C CYS A 519 -42.37 18.85 -22.27
N THR A 520 -43.52 19.09 -21.64
CA THR A 520 -44.38 18.07 -21.05
C THR A 520 -44.93 17.19 -22.16
N TYR A 521 -44.91 15.88 -21.95
CA TYR A 521 -45.30 14.90 -22.97
C TYR A 521 -46.85 14.81 -23.08
N LYS A 522 -47.50 15.89 -23.51
CA LYS A 522 -48.93 15.90 -23.88
C LYS A 522 -49.14 15.26 -25.26
N TYR A 523 -48.64 14.03 -25.44
CA TYR A 523 -49.05 13.19 -26.56
C TYR A 523 -50.41 12.58 -26.20
N ASN A 524 -51.47 13.39 -26.30
CA ASN A 524 -52.83 12.87 -26.22
C ASN A 524 -52.99 11.80 -27.31
N LYS A 525 -53.29 10.57 -26.90
CA LYS A 525 -53.90 9.57 -27.77
C LYS A 525 -55.27 10.11 -28.20
N GLN A 526 -55.31 10.76 -29.35
CA GLN A 526 -56.53 10.93 -30.15
C GLN A 526 -56.23 10.49 -31.59
N LYS A 527 -56.21 9.17 -31.75
CA LYS A 527 -56.62 8.43 -32.93
C LYS A 527 -57.23 7.12 -32.43
#